data_AF-W1XXR7-F1
#
_entry.id   AF-W1XXR7-F1
#
_cell.length_a   1.000
_cell.length_b   1.000
_cell.length_c   1.000
_cell.angle_alpha   90.00
_cell.angle_beta   90.00
_cell.angle_gamma   90.00
#
_symmetry.space_group_name_H-M   'P 1'
#
loop_
_entity.id
_entity.type
_entity.pdbx_description
1 polymer ?
#
loop_
_entity_poly.entity_id
_entity_poly.type
_entity_poly.pdbx_seq_one_letter_code
_entity_poly.pdbx_strand_id
1 'polypeptide(L)' 'IFSTTDFKYNTISERLNESAFLLKNVTLSLTDKRTDEAIEFHYENGVQDFVSYLNEDKETLTPVLYFEGEDN' A
#
# COMPACT_ATOMS: atom_id res chain seq x y z
N ILE A 1 21.41 17.13 -13.17
CA ILE A 1 21.32 16.06 -12.15
C ILE A 1 20.04 15.25 -12.36
N PHE A 2 18.84 15.86 -12.50
CA PHE A 2 17.62 15.15 -12.93
C PHE A 2 17.02 15.72 -14.21
N SER A 3 16.41 14.85 -15.03
CA SER A 3 15.73 15.20 -16.29
C SER A 3 14.25 15.57 -16.10
N THR A 4 13.61 15.11 -15.03
CA THR A 4 12.24 15.49 -14.62
C THR A 4 12.20 15.74 -13.13
N THR A 5 11.40 16.74 -12.73
CA THR A 5 11.10 17.08 -11.34
C THR A 5 9.61 17.08 -11.05
N ASP A 6 8.80 16.57 -12.00
CA ASP A 6 7.36 16.44 -11.83
C ASP A 6 7.03 15.13 -11.11
N PHE A 7 6.64 15.26 -9.84
CA PHE A 7 6.20 14.14 -9.03
C PHE A 7 4.85 13.64 -9.51
N LYS A 8 4.77 12.35 -9.87
CA LYS A 8 3.52 11.72 -10.29
C LYS A 8 2.78 11.19 -9.07
N TYR A 9 1.61 11.78 -8.79
CA TYR A 9 0.75 11.40 -7.67
C TYR A 9 0.46 9.90 -7.66
N ASN A 10 0.02 9.34 -8.80
CA ASN A 10 -0.30 7.92 -8.92
C ASN A 10 0.87 7.01 -8.53
N THR A 11 2.09 7.34 -8.95
CA THR A 11 3.29 6.55 -8.63
C THR A 11 3.62 6.58 -7.14
N ILE A 12 3.45 7.74 -6.49
CA ILE A 12 3.69 7.88 -5.05
C ILE A 12 2.57 7.18 -4.26
N SER A 13 1.33 7.34 -4.70
CA SER A 13 0.12 6.74 -4.13
C SER A 13 0.23 5.22 -4.09
N GLU A 14 0.58 4.59 -5.22
CA GLU A 14 0.77 3.14 -5.33
C GLU A 14 1.86 2.63 -4.38
N ARG A 15 2.99 3.34 -4.29
CA ARG A 15 4.09 2.97 -3.39
C ARG A 15 3.76 3.13 -1.91
N LEU A 16 3.02 4.17 -1.55
CA LEU A 16 2.57 4.39 -0.18
C LEU A 16 1.52 3.34 0.21
N ASN A 17 0.64 2.97 -0.72
CA ASN A 17 -0.32 1.89 -0.52
C ASN A 17 0.39 0.58 -0.19
N GLU A 18 1.32 0.13 -1.05
CA GLU A 18 2.16 -1.06 -0.82
C GLU A 18 2.89 -1.01 0.53
N SER A 19 3.42 0.16 0.92
CA SER A 19 4.14 0.33 2.17
C SER A 19 3.23 0.25 3.40
N ALA A 20 2.01 0.79 3.31
CA ALA A 20 1.02 0.75 4.39
C ALA A 20 0.62 -0.68 4.74
N PHE A 21 0.53 -1.56 3.74
CA PHE A 21 0.28 -2.98 3.96
C PHE A 21 1.41 -3.71 4.71
N LEU A 22 2.67 -3.30 4.51
CA LEU A 22 3.82 -3.89 5.20
C LEU A 22 3.96 -3.36 6.64
N LEU A 23 3.52 -2.13 6.89
CA LEU A 23 3.64 -1.44 8.16
C LEU A 23 2.32 -1.50 8.95
N LYS A 24 2.09 -2.63 9.64
CA LYS A 24 0.94 -2.80 10.54
C LYS A 24 0.84 -1.63 11.54
N ASN A 25 -0.35 -1.07 11.70
CA ASN A 25 -0.67 0.07 12.58
C ASN A 25 -0.01 1.41 12.22
N VAL A 26 0.50 1.58 11.00
CA VAL A 26 0.97 2.88 10.50
C VAL A 26 -0.05 3.44 9.53
N THR A 27 -0.41 4.71 9.72
CA THR A 27 -1.25 5.46 8.77
C THR A 27 -0.35 6.33 7.90
N LEU A 28 -0.43 6.14 6.59
CA LEU A 28 0.28 6.93 5.59
C LEU A 28 -0.73 7.80 4.84
N SER A 29 -0.44 9.09 4.69
CA SER A 29 -1.28 10.00 3.92
C SER A 29 -0.48 10.71 2.82
N LEU A 30 -1.13 10.88 1.67
CA LEU A 30 -0.59 11.60 0.53
C LEU A 30 -1.57 12.72 0.18
N THR A 31 -1.05 13.94 0.07
CA THR A 31 -1.84 15.12 -0.30
C THR A 31 -1.12 15.89 -1.40
N ASP A 32 -1.77 16.04 -2.55
CA ASP A 32 -1.28 16.87 -3.64
C ASP A 32 -1.96 18.24 -3.62
N LYS A 33 -1.24 19.26 -3.15
CA LYS A 33 -1.73 20.65 -3.10
C LYS A 33 -1.89 21.30 -4.49
N ARG A 34 -1.49 20.63 -5.57
CA ARG A 34 -1.66 21.13 -6.95
C ARG A 34 -3.05 20.81 -7.50
N THR A 35 -3.61 19.66 -7.11
CA THR A 35 -4.93 19.17 -7.53
C THR A 35 -5.95 19.12 -6.40
N ASP A 36 -5.53 19.42 -5.16
CA ASP A 36 -6.31 19.25 -3.92
C ASP A 36 -6.81 17.80 -3.70
N GLU A 37 -6.12 16.83 -4.29
CA GLU A 37 -6.37 15.41 -4.05
C GLU A 37 -5.65 14.92 -2.80
N ALA A 38 -6.33 14.09 -2.02
CA ALA A 38 -5.77 13.45 -0.84
C ALA A 38 -6.22 12.00 -0.75
N ILE A 39 -5.31 11.14 -0.28
CA ILE A 39 -5.59 9.74 0.01
C ILE A 39 -4.88 9.34 1.31
N GLU A 40 -5.51 8.45 2.06
CA GLU A 40 -4.98 7.90 3.31
C GLU A 40 -5.02 6.37 3.23
N PHE A 41 -3.95 5.74 3.71
CA PHE A 41 -3.76 4.30 3.73
C PHE A 41 -3.56 3.83 5.17
N HIS A 42 -4.44 2.95 5.62
CA HIS A 42 -4.39 2.33 6.94
C HIS A 42 -4.87 0.88 6.83
N TYR A 43 -4.04 -0.07 7.29
CA TYR A 43 -4.33 -1.49 7.22
C TYR A 43 -4.05 -2.16 8.56
N GLU A 44 -5.08 -2.75 9.15
CA GLU A 44 -4.98 -3.44 10.45
C GLU A 44 -4.41 -4.85 10.31
N ASN A 45 -4.75 -5.59 9.25
CA ASN A 45 -4.27 -6.97 9.05
C ASN A 45 -2.99 -7.04 8.19
N GLY A 46 -2.45 -5.89 7.79
CA GLY A 46 -1.18 -5.74 7.07
C GLY A 46 -1.08 -6.61 5.82
N VAL A 47 -0.10 -7.54 5.80
CA VAL A 47 0.17 -8.40 4.63
C VAL A 47 -1.00 -9.30 4.23
N GLN A 48 -1.93 -9.61 5.13
CA GLN A 48 -3.14 -10.36 4.77
C GLN A 48 -4.08 -9.53 3.88
N ASP A 49 -4.25 -8.26 4.22
CA ASP A 49 -5.03 -7.32 3.41
C ASP A 49 -4.33 -7.07 2.07
N PHE A 50 -3.00 -7.11 2.03
CA PHE A 50 -2.22 -6.98 0.79
C PHE A 50 -2.49 -8.11 -0.19
N VAL A 51 -2.49 -9.36 0.29
CA VAL A 51 -2.78 -10.51 -0.55
C VAL A 51 -4.23 -10.48 -1.05
N SER A 52 -5.15 -9.94 -0.25
CA SER A 52 -6.53 -9.72 -0.67
C SER A 52 -6.62 -8.67 -1.78
N TYR A 53 -5.92 -7.53 -1.61
CA TYR A 53 -5.83 -6.47 -2.60
C TYR A 53 -5.21 -6.95 -3.93
N LEU A 54 -4.12 -7.72 -3.90
CA LEU A 54 -3.49 -8.28 -5.10
C LEU A 54 -4.36 -9.28 -5.88
N ASN A 55 -5.40 -9.81 -5.22
CA ASN A 55 -6.34 -10.77 -5.79
C ASN A 55 -7.73 -10.18 -6.01
N GLU A 56 -7.93 -8.86 -5.87
CA GLU A 56 -9.25 -8.22 -6.03
C GLU A 56 -9.87 -8.50 -7.41
N ASP A 57 -9.04 -8.54 -8.46
CA ASP A 57 -9.46 -8.83 -9.84
C ASP A 57 -9.35 -10.31 -10.25
N LYS A 58 -9.13 -11.24 -9.29
CA LYS A 58 -8.84 -12.65 -9.57
C LYS A 58 -9.76 -13.59 -8.78
N GLU A 59 -10.13 -14.71 -9.40
CA GLU A 59 -10.83 -15.78 -8.69
C GLU A 59 -9.84 -16.53 -7.79
N THR A 60 -10.06 -16.51 -6.47
CA THR A 60 -9.15 -17.12 -5.49
C THR A 60 -9.49 -18.61 -5.30
N LEU A 61 -8.46 -19.46 -5.34
CA LEU A 61 -8.61 -20.92 -5.15
C LEU A 61 -8.49 -21.35 -3.68
N THR A 62 -7.93 -20.49 -2.84
CA THR A 62 -7.64 -20.73 -1.42
C THR A 62 -7.81 -19.44 -0.63
N PRO A 63 -8.26 -19.50 0.63
CA PRO A 63 -8.19 -18.36 1.53
C PRO A 63 -6.73 -17.91 1.75
N VAL A 64 -6.55 -16.67 2.20
CA VAL A 64 -5.22 -16.11 2.47
C VAL A 64 -4.58 -16.86 3.65
N LEU A 65 -3.47 -17.56 3.39
CA LEU A 65 -2.67 -18.23 4.40
C LEU A 65 -1.60 -17.27 4.93
N TYR A 66 -1.55 -17.07 6.24
CA TYR A 66 -0.57 -16.21 6.91
C TYR A 66 0.28 -17.01 7.87
N PHE A 67 1.58 -16.80 7.81
CA PHE A 67 2.56 -17.39 8.71
C PHE A 67 3.49 -16.28 9.19
N GLU A 68 3.75 -16.25 10.49
CA GLU A 68 4.74 -15.38 11.11
C GLU A 68 5.73 -16.22 11.92
N GLY A 69 6.96 -15.74 12.03
CA GLY A 69 8.03 -16.39 12.75
C GLY A 69 9.02 -15.35 13.25
N GLU A 70 9.57 -15.59 14.43
CA GLU A 70 10.59 -14.76 15.05
C GLU A 70 11.80 -15.65 15.32
N ASP A 71 12.97 -15.28 14.79
CA ASP A 71 14.22 -15.97 15.05
C ASP A 71 14.82 -15.38 16.35
N ASN A 72 15.03 -16.22 17.37
CA ASN A 72 15.61 -15.83 18.66
C ASN A 72 17.14 -15.98 18.67
#